data_AF-A0A4C1YRF0-F1
#
_entry.id   AF-A0A4C1YRF0-F1
#
_cell.length_a   1.000
_cell.length_b   1.000
_cell.length_c   1.000
_cell.angle_alpha   90.00
_cell.angle_beta   90.00
_cell.angle_gamma   90.00
#
_symmetry.space_group_name_H-M   'P 1'
#
loop_
_entity.id
_entity.type
_entity.pdbx_description
1 polymer ?
#
loop_
_entity_poly.entity_id
_entity_poly.type
_entity_poly.pdbx_seq_one_letter_code
_entity_poly.pdbx_strand_id
1 'polypeptide(L)'
;MKAKFWKNRSPKDLAMIQNFKDARKELLDLQEKEDEEKCQHFFAQMHRVRRSQRMKMTYEFLRTFKKQTRRIQPKRFIPMSTWIYELHKVKGPDFRISQSDKKAITSPSTDDIHNIIKQMKKGTVPGQDQMVIELYQHAPEVFVKQVTKIIGKACESNSFPQEWVETFKFQSPRKLDHNP
;
A
#
# COMPACT_ATOMS: atom_id res chain seq x y z
N MET A 1 25.37 -14.92 22.60
CA MET A 1 26.07 -14.12 21.55
C MET A 1 25.15 -13.25 20.66
N LYS A 2 23.81 -13.40 20.65
CA LYS A 2 22.91 -12.56 19.81
C LYS A 2 22.61 -11.16 20.36
N ALA A 3 22.78 -10.91 21.66
CA ALA A 3 22.45 -9.62 22.29
C ALA A 3 23.44 -8.48 21.96
N LYS A 4 24.72 -8.81 21.69
CA LYS A 4 25.73 -7.82 21.24
C LYS A 4 25.48 -7.34 19.81
N PHE A 5 24.92 -8.19 18.95
CA PHE A 5 24.68 -7.90 17.54
C PHE A 5 23.67 -6.76 17.32
N TRP A 6 22.66 -6.64 18.19
CA TRP A 6 21.60 -5.63 18.08
C TRP A 6 21.88 -4.35 18.88
N LYS A 7 22.71 -4.40 19.94
CA LYS A 7 23.11 -3.21 20.71
C LYS A 7 23.91 -2.21 19.87
N ASN A 8 24.67 -2.70 18.88
CA ASN A 8 25.48 -1.86 17.98
C ASN A 8 24.72 -1.39 16.72
N ARG A 9 23.45 -1.75 16.56
CA ARG A 9 22.61 -1.38 15.38
C ARG A 9 21.41 -0.49 15.72
N SER A 10 21.22 -0.13 16.99
CA SER A 10 20.29 0.94 17.34
C SER A 10 20.93 2.26 16.93
N PRO A 11 20.40 2.99 15.92
CA PRO A 11 21.02 4.24 15.49
C PRO A 11 20.73 5.28 16.58
N LYS A 12 21.67 5.44 17.52
CA LYS A 12 21.66 6.55 18.48
C LYS A 12 22.25 7.82 17.86
N ASP A 13 22.95 7.67 16.73
CA ASP A 13 23.69 8.72 16.05
C ASP A 13 22.93 9.15 14.77
N LEU A 14 22.60 10.45 14.72
CA LEU A 14 21.92 11.09 13.59
C LEU A 14 22.72 10.92 12.29
N ALA A 15 24.06 10.87 12.38
CA ALA A 15 24.92 10.67 11.22
C ALA A 15 24.74 9.28 10.60
N MET A 16 24.56 8.23 11.40
CA MET A 16 24.29 6.88 10.87
C MET A 16 22.93 6.77 10.19
N ILE A 17 21.91 7.45 10.71
CA ILE A 17 20.57 7.49 10.08
C ILE A 17 20.67 8.20 8.73
N GLN A 18 21.44 9.29 8.66
CA GLN A 18 21.66 10.02 7.42
C GLN A 18 22.43 9.17 6.40
N ASN A 19 23.53 8.53 6.80
CA ASN A 19 24.27 7.60 5.95
C ASN A 19 23.39 6.45 5.42
N PHE A 20 22.43 5.95 6.21
CA PHE A 20 21.49 4.93 5.74
C PHE A 20 20.50 5.47 4.70
N LYS A 21 20.03 6.72 4.88
CA LYS A 21 19.18 7.39 3.88
C LYS A 21 19.95 7.61 2.58
N ASP A 22 21.19 8.06 2.68
CA ASP A 22 22.06 8.35 1.54
C ASP A 22 22.42 7.06 0.79
N ALA A 23 22.84 6.00 1.49
CA ALA A 23 23.09 4.70 0.88
C ALA A 23 21.83 4.10 0.21
N ARG A 24 20.64 4.34 0.77
CA ARG A 24 19.38 3.91 0.16
C ARG A 24 19.06 4.72 -1.09
N LYS A 25 19.35 6.02 -1.08
CA LYS A 25 19.21 6.89 -2.26
C LYS A 25 20.16 6.46 -3.36
N GLU A 26 21.44 6.26 -3.04
CA GLU A 26 22.44 5.77 -4.01
C GLU A 26 22.04 4.43 -4.63
N LEU A 27 21.49 3.51 -3.84
CA LEU A 27 20.99 2.23 -4.36
C LEU A 27 19.84 2.42 -5.36
N LEU A 28 18.91 3.33 -5.07
CA LEU A 28 17.82 3.67 -5.99
C LEU A 28 18.36 4.31 -7.28
N ASP A 29 19.29 5.25 -7.16
CA ASP A 29 19.89 5.95 -8.30
C ASP A 29 20.67 4.97 -9.20
N LEU A 30 21.41 4.01 -8.61
CA LEU A 30 22.09 2.95 -9.36
C LEU A 30 21.11 2.03 -10.08
N GLN A 31 19.99 1.68 -9.43
CA GLN A 31 18.97 0.86 -10.04
C GLN A 31 18.27 1.57 -11.20
N GLU A 32 17.99 2.86 -11.07
CA GLU A 32 17.42 3.68 -12.13
C GLU A 32 18.34 3.76 -13.35
N LYS A 33 19.65 3.95 -13.13
CA LYS A 33 20.65 3.91 -14.22
C LYS A 33 20.71 2.57 -14.92
N GLU A 34 20.73 1.46 -14.17
CA GLU A 34 20.75 0.11 -14.75
C GLU A 34 19.47 -0.15 -15.58
N ASP A 35 18.33 0.33 -15.12
CA ASP A 35 17.05 0.23 -15.81
C ASP A 35 17.01 1.10 -17.08
N GLU A 36 17.60 2.29 -17.06
CA GLU A 36 17.75 3.16 -18.22
C GLU A 36 18.67 2.53 -19.28
N GLU A 37 19.83 1.97 -18.88
CA GLU A 37 20.73 1.24 -19.76
C GLU A 37 20.06 0.04 -20.42
N LYS A 38 19.26 -0.74 -19.67
CA LYS A 38 18.47 -1.85 -20.21
C LYS A 38 17.46 -1.38 -21.25
N CYS A 39 16.79 -0.26 -21.00
CA CYS A 39 15.85 0.33 -21.95
C CYS A 39 16.58 0.76 -23.23
N GLN A 40 17.69 1.49 -23.10
CA GLN A 40 18.50 1.94 -24.24
C GLN A 40 18.99 0.75 -25.07
N HIS A 41 19.50 -0.30 -24.41
CA HIS A 41 19.95 -1.51 -25.07
C HIS A 41 18.81 -2.21 -25.83
N PHE A 42 17.63 -2.31 -25.21
CA PHE A 42 16.44 -2.88 -25.86
C PHE A 42 16.06 -2.09 -27.12
N PHE A 43 15.99 -0.76 -27.04
CA PHE A 43 15.65 0.08 -28.20
C PHE A 43 16.71 -0.01 -29.31
N ALA A 44 18.00 -0.07 -28.97
CA ALA A 44 19.07 -0.26 -29.94
C ALA A 44 18.92 -1.59 -30.72
N GLN A 45 18.49 -2.67 -30.05
CA GLN A 45 18.24 -3.96 -30.71
C GLN A 45 17.03 -3.91 -31.65
N MET A 46 16.00 -3.12 -31.34
CA MET A 46 14.73 -3.07 -32.07
C MET A 46 14.86 -2.57 -33.51
N HIS A 47 15.89 -1.77 -33.81
CA HIS A 47 16.18 -1.32 -35.17
C HIS A 47 16.53 -2.49 -36.12
N ARG A 48 17.14 -3.56 -35.60
CA ARG A 48 17.54 -4.75 -36.36
C ARG A 48 16.43 -5.81 -36.49
N VAL A 49 15.33 -5.65 -35.75
CA VAL A 49 14.22 -6.61 -35.71
C VAL A 49 13.16 -6.28 -36.78
N ARG A 50 12.63 -7.31 -37.45
CA ARG A 50 11.55 -7.18 -38.43
C ARG A 50 10.29 -6.59 -37.79
N ARG A 51 9.58 -5.72 -38.52
CA ARG A 51 8.41 -4.97 -38.02
C ARG A 51 7.33 -5.86 -37.38
N SER A 52 7.10 -7.05 -37.92
CA SER A 52 6.13 -8.03 -37.40
C SER A 52 6.50 -8.61 -36.03
N GLN A 53 7.79 -8.66 -35.68
CA GLN A 53 8.28 -9.22 -34.42
C GLN A 53 8.46 -8.16 -33.32
N ARG A 54 8.58 -6.89 -33.69
CA ARG A 54 8.79 -5.77 -32.77
C ARG A 54 7.75 -5.73 -31.66
N MET A 55 6.46 -5.82 -32.01
CA MET A 55 5.36 -5.75 -31.03
C MET A 55 5.44 -6.87 -29.98
N LYS A 56 5.75 -8.11 -30.42
CA LYS A 56 5.89 -9.27 -29.52
C LYS A 56 7.08 -9.11 -28.57
N MET A 57 8.22 -8.65 -29.09
CA MET A 57 9.44 -8.42 -28.31
C MET A 57 9.24 -7.30 -27.28
N THR A 58 8.59 -6.20 -27.65
CA THR A 58 8.24 -5.11 -26.74
C THR A 58 7.30 -5.59 -25.63
N TYR A 59 6.29 -6.39 -25.97
CA TYR A 59 5.39 -6.94 -24.96
C TYR A 59 6.11 -7.82 -23.93
N GLU A 60 6.98 -8.75 -24.37
CA GLU A 60 7.72 -9.61 -23.45
C GLU A 60 8.74 -8.82 -22.60
N PHE A 61 9.41 -7.83 -23.18
CA PHE A 61 10.29 -6.92 -22.45
C PHE A 61 9.53 -6.15 -21.36
N LEU A 62 8.40 -5.51 -21.70
CA LEU A 62 7.59 -4.79 -20.71
C LEU A 62 7.05 -5.73 -19.61
N ARG A 63 6.71 -6.97 -19.97
CA ARG A 63 6.21 -7.98 -19.03
C ARG A 63 7.27 -8.39 -18.01
N THR A 64 8.52 -8.59 -18.42
CA THR A 64 9.62 -8.95 -17.52
C THR A 64 10.12 -7.76 -16.70
N PHE A 65 10.23 -6.60 -17.34
CA PHE A 65 10.61 -5.33 -16.71
C PHE A 65 9.65 -4.92 -15.58
N LYS A 66 8.33 -5.06 -15.82
CA LYS A 66 7.29 -4.82 -14.80
C LYS A 66 7.32 -5.81 -13.63
N LYS A 67 7.83 -7.03 -13.83
CA LYS A 67 7.98 -8.03 -12.74
C LYS A 67 9.19 -7.72 -11.86
N GLN A 68 10.28 -7.18 -12.42
CA GLN A 68 11.48 -6.80 -11.67
C GLN A 68 11.24 -5.55 -10.80
N THR A 69 10.65 -4.50 -11.37
CA THR A 69 10.28 -3.27 -10.64
C THR A 69 9.23 -3.52 -9.53
N ARG A 70 8.42 -4.59 -9.65
CA ARG A 70 7.47 -5.03 -8.62
C ARG A 70 8.05 -5.95 -7.55
N ARG A 71 9.35 -6.29 -7.59
CA ARG A 71 10.04 -6.89 -6.43
C ARG A 71 10.23 -5.83 -5.34
N ILE A 72 9.10 -5.32 -4.84
CA ILE A 72 9.01 -4.80 -3.48
C ILE A 72 9.54 -5.94 -2.63
N GLN A 73 10.59 -5.67 -1.84
CA GLN A 73 11.08 -6.68 -0.89
C GLN A 73 9.87 -7.31 -0.20
N PRO A 74 9.82 -8.64 -0.02
CA PRO A 74 8.73 -9.26 0.71
C PRO A 74 8.58 -8.43 1.99
N LYS A 75 7.41 -7.80 2.17
CA LYS A 75 7.13 -7.02 3.38
C LYS A 75 7.45 -7.99 4.50
N ARG A 76 8.62 -7.82 5.14
CA ARG A 76 9.04 -8.72 6.20
C ARG A 76 7.99 -8.51 7.26
N PHE A 77 7.09 -9.47 7.39
CA PHE A 77 6.04 -9.42 8.37
C PHE A 77 6.75 -9.45 9.71
N ILE A 78 6.79 -8.30 10.38
CA ILE A 78 7.32 -8.20 11.73
C ILE A 78 6.16 -8.60 12.64
N PRO A 79 6.25 -9.73 13.35
CA PRO A 79 5.18 -10.15 14.25
C PRO A 79 4.91 -9.07 15.31
N MET A 80 3.65 -8.95 15.72
CA MET A 80 3.23 -7.96 16.73
C MET A 80 4.02 -8.08 18.04
N SER A 81 4.41 -9.31 18.40
CA SER A 81 5.26 -9.57 19.57
C SER A 81 6.65 -8.92 19.47
N THR A 82 7.23 -8.87 18.27
CA THR A 82 8.51 -8.18 18.03
C THR A 82 8.36 -6.67 18.17
N TRP A 83 7.22 -6.12 17.72
CA TRP A 83 6.88 -4.70 17.94
C TRP A 83 6.73 -4.35 19.43
N ILE A 84 5.99 -5.16 20.19
CA ILE A 84 5.77 -4.97 21.63
C ILE A 84 7.10 -5.04 22.39
N TYR A 85 7.95 -6.02 22.06
CA TYR A 85 9.26 -6.18 22.67
C TYR A 85 10.17 -4.96 22.45
N GLU A 86 10.29 -4.46 21.22
CA GLU A 86 11.11 -3.29 20.93
C GLU A 86 10.50 -2.00 21.52
N LEU A 87 9.16 -1.89 21.58
CA LEU A 87 8.48 -0.78 22.25
C LEU A 87 8.79 -0.74 23.75
N HIS A 88 8.70 -1.87 24.46
CA HIS A 88 9.03 -1.96 25.88
C HIS A 88 10.50 -1.61 26.16
N LYS A 89 11.39 -1.87 25.21
CA LYS A 89 12.82 -1.53 25.34
C LYS A 89 13.09 -0.03 25.21
N VAL A 90 12.27 0.71 24.44
CA VAL A 90 12.42 2.16 24.23
C VAL A 90 11.63 2.98 25.26
N LYS A 91 10.42 2.54 25.61
CA LYS A 91 9.50 3.28 26.50
C LYS A 91 9.34 2.69 27.90
N GLY A 92 9.94 1.53 28.17
CA GLY A 92 9.81 0.82 29.45
C GLY A 92 8.61 -0.15 29.50
N PRO A 93 8.61 -1.08 30.47
CA PRO A 93 7.56 -2.09 30.64
C PRO A 93 6.20 -1.52 31.07
N ASP A 94 6.18 -0.28 31.58
CA ASP A 94 4.96 0.41 32.00
C ASP A 94 4.22 1.10 30.84
N PHE A 95 4.76 1.04 29.62
CA PHE A 95 4.09 1.59 28.44
C PHE A 95 2.85 0.75 28.10
N ARG A 96 1.71 1.15 28.66
CA ARG A 96 0.40 0.67 28.22
C ARG A 96 -0.07 1.53 27.07
N ILE A 97 -0.44 0.87 25.96
CA ILE A 97 -1.25 1.52 24.92
C ILE A 97 -2.59 1.85 25.59
N SER A 98 -2.77 3.12 25.92
CA SER A 98 -4.02 3.65 26.47
C SER A 98 -5.13 3.36 25.45
N GLN A 99 -6.05 2.44 25.77
CA GLN A 99 -7.30 2.29 25.01
C GLN A 99 -8.14 3.58 25.06
N SER A 100 -7.84 4.44 26.03
CA SER A 100 -8.39 5.78 26.22
C SER A 100 -7.66 6.87 25.44
N ASP A 101 -6.65 6.56 24.61
CA ASP A 101 -6.15 7.49 23.59
C ASP A 101 -7.18 7.59 22.46
N LYS A 102 -8.40 7.98 22.85
CA LYS A 102 -9.44 8.54 22.00
C LYS A 102 -8.92 9.89 21.55
N LYS A 103 -7.86 9.89 20.72
CA LYS A 103 -7.68 11.03 19.82
C LYS A 103 -8.99 11.13 19.09
N ALA A 104 -9.69 12.25 19.26
CA ALA A 104 -10.94 12.52 18.58
C ALA A 104 -10.73 12.14 17.12
N ILE A 105 -11.49 11.14 16.65
CA ILE A 105 -11.44 10.77 15.25
C ILE A 105 -11.90 12.02 14.52
N THR A 106 -10.98 12.67 13.81
CA THR A 106 -11.31 13.89 13.08
C THR A 106 -12.32 13.52 12.02
N SER A 107 -13.50 14.11 12.10
CA SER A 107 -14.53 13.93 11.08
C SER A 107 -13.95 14.30 9.71
N PRO A 108 -14.09 13.45 8.70
CA PRO A 108 -13.55 13.73 7.37
C PRO A 108 -14.24 14.96 6.77
N SER A 109 -13.49 15.73 6.00
CA SER A 109 -14.06 16.84 5.23
C SER A 109 -14.87 16.34 4.03
N THR A 110 -15.67 17.20 3.44
CA THR A 110 -16.38 16.89 2.18
C THR A 110 -15.41 16.52 1.06
N ASP A 111 -14.25 17.18 1.01
CA ASP A 111 -13.21 16.91 0.02
C ASP A 111 -12.57 15.54 0.20
N ASP A 112 -12.38 15.10 1.46
CA ASP A 112 -11.89 13.77 1.77
C ASP A 112 -12.84 12.69 1.26
N ILE A 113 -14.14 12.86 1.51
CA ILE A 113 -15.17 11.93 1.01
C ILE A 113 -15.20 11.91 -0.52
N HIS A 114 -15.12 13.08 -1.17
CA HIS A 114 -15.08 13.18 -2.62
C HIS A 114 -13.85 12.46 -3.20
N ASN A 115 -12.68 12.64 -2.58
CA ASN A 115 -11.46 11.97 -3.00
C ASN A 115 -11.54 10.44 -2.83
N ILE A 116 -12.13 9.97 -1.73
CA ILE A 116 -12.37 8.53 -1.49
C ILE A 116 -13.25 7.94 -2.59
N ILE A 117 -14.40 8.56 -2.87
CA ILE A 117 -15.33 8.10 -3.92
C ILE A 117 -14.64 8.05 -5.29
N LYS A 118 -13.82 9.05 -5.61
CA LYS A 118 -13.08 9.11 -6.88
C LYS A 118 -12.03 8.01 -7.01
N GLN A 119 -11.39 7.60 -5.91
CA GLN A 119 -10.36 6.55 -5.89
C GLN A 119 -10.93 5.13 -5.93
N MET A 120 -12.24 4.96 -5.77
CA MET A 120 -12.89 3.66 -5.83
C MET A 120 -12.68 2.98 -7.19
N LYS A 121 -12.37 1.69 -7.15
CA LYS A 121 -12.05 0.89 -8.33
C LYS A 121 -13.32 0.52 -9.09
N LYS A 122 -13.42 0.99 -10.33
CA LYS A 122 -14.48 0.64 -11.30
C LYS A 122 -14.53 -0.86 -11.61
N GLY A 123 -15.72 -1.35 -11.99
CA GLY A 123 -15.95 -2.76 -12.32
C GLY A 123 -15.83 -3.71 -11.11
N THR A 124 -16.05 -3.20 -9.90
CA THR A 124 -16.15 -4.01 -8.69
C THR A 124 -17.58 -4.53 -8.55
N VAL A 125 -17.74 -5.78 -8.08
CA VAL A 125 -19.07 -6.36 -7.85
C VAL A 125 -19.84 -5.49 -6.84
N PRO A 126 -21.13 -5.22 -7.07
CA PRO A 126 -21.96 -4.46 -6.12
C PRO A 126 -21.92 -5.03 -4.71
N GLY A 127 -22.03 -4.15 -3.72
CA GLY A 127 -22.11 -4.53 -2.32
C GLY A 127 -23.45 -5.17 -1.96
N GLN A 128 -23.71 -5.32 -0.67
CA GLN A 128 -24.98 -5.83 -0.15
C GLN A 128 -26.18 -4.92 -0.49
N ASP A 129 -25.90 -3.64 -0.71
CA ASP A 129 -26.84 -2.63 -1.22
C ASP A 129 -27.18 -2.81 -2.71
N GLN A 130 -26.50 -3.72 -3.41
CA GLN A 130 -26.59 -3.94 -4.86
C GLN A 130 -26.25 -2.72 -5.71
N MET A 131 -25.59 -1.72 -5.12
CA MET A 131 -25.23 -0.49 -5.82
C MET A 131 -23.89 -0.64 -6.52
N VAL A 132 -23.87 -0.21 -7.78
CA VAL A 132 -22.67 -0.20 -8.62
C VAL A 132 -21.83 1.02 -8.26
N ILE A 133 -20.50 0.85 -8.16
CA ILE A 133 -19.61 1.87 -7.58
C ILE A 133 -19.55 3.16 -8.42
N GLU A 134 -19.79 3.03 -9.72
CA GLU A 134 -19.90 4.12 -10.68
C GLU A 134 -21.06 5.08 -10.34
N LEU A 135 -22.13 4.61 -9.70
CA LEU A 135 -23.25 5.46 -9.27
C LEU A 135 -22.80 6.47 -8.20
N TYR A 136 -21.93 6.03 -7.28
CA TYR A 136 -21.36 6.92 -6.27
C TYR A 136 -20.44 7.97 -6.89
N GLN A 137 -19.70 7.63 -7.95
CA GLN A 137 -18.81 8.57 -8.65
C GLN A 137 -19.56 9.69 -9.39
N HIS A 138 -20.82 9.44 -9.77
CA HIS A 138 -21.69 10.41 -10.42
C HIS A 138 -22.74 10.99 -9.47
N ALA A 139 -22.62 10.73 -8.16
CA ALA A 139 -23.59 11.21 -7.18
C ALA A 139 -23.60 12.74 -7.10
N PRO A 140 -24.76 13.37 -6.88
CA PRO A 140 -24.85 14.81 -6.72
C PRO A 140 -24.13 15.27 -5.44
N GLU A 141 -23.67 16.52 -5.41
CA GLU A 141 -22.95 17.08 -4.26
C GLU A 141 -23.75 17.01 -2.95
N VAL A 142 -25.09 17.09 -3.05
CA VAL A 142 -26.01 16.94 -1.92
C VAL A 142 -25.85 15.58 -1.23
N PHE A 143 -25.62 14.52 -2.01
CA PHE A 143 -25.37 13.18 -1.47
C PHE A 143 -24.05 13.15 -0.67
N VAL A 144 -22.97 13.71 -1.23
CA VAL A 144 -21.67 13.76 -0.56
C VAL A 144 -21.78 14.51 0.77
N LYS A 145 -22.47 15.66 0.79
CA LYS A 145 -22.72 16.43 2.03
C LYS A 145 -23.48 15.63 3.09
N GLN A 146 -24.49 14.87 2.67
CA GLN A 146 -25.25 14.00 3.58
C GLN A 146 -24.38 12.88 4.15
N VAL A 147 -23.57 12.22 3.31
CA VAL A 147 -22.63 11.18 3.74
C VAL A 147 -21.61 11.73 4.72
N THR A 148 -20.99 12.88 4.43
CA THR A 148 -20.06 13.56 5.34
C THR A 148 -20.71 13.84 6.69
N LYS A 149 -21.96 14.30 6.72
CA LYS A 149 -22.69 14.57 7.96
C LYS A 149 -22.94 13.30 8.78
N ILE A 150 -23.32 12.19 8.13
CA ILE A 150 -23.58 10.92 8.82
C ILE A 150 -22.28 10.36 9.41
N ILE A 151 -21.20 10.33 8.62
CA ILE A 151 -19.89 9.86 9.08
C ILE A 151 -19.37 10.75 10.21
N GLY A 152 -19.52 12.07 10.10
CA GLY A 152 -19.13 13.02 11.14
C GLY A 152 -19.79 12.72 12.48
N LYS A 153 -21.10 12.42 12.50
CA LYS A 153 -21.80 12.02 13.72
C LYS A 153 -21.28 10.70 14.30
N ALA A 154 -20.94 9.73 13.45
CA ALA A 154 -20.36 8.46 13.89
C ALA A 154 -18.94 8.65 14.48
N CYS A 155 -18.14 9.56 13.89
CA CYS A 155 -16.83 9.96 14.42
C CYS A 155 -16.95 10.69 15.78
N GLU A 156 -17.90 11.62 15.92
CA GLU A 156 -18.16 12.36 17.16
C GLU A 156 -18.60 11.44 18.31
N SER A 157 -19.52 10.51 18.02
CA SER A 157 -20.00 9.53 18.99
C SER A 157 -19.04 8.36 19.21
N ASN A 158 -18.00 8.25 18.38
CA ASN A 158 -17.08 7.11 18.32
C ASN A 158 -17.83 5.77 18.30
N SER A 159 -18.96 5.74 17.58
CA SER A 159 -19.86 4.61 17.48
C SER A 159 -20.23 4.42 16.02
N PHE A 160 -19.86 3.27 15.48
CA PHE A 160 -20.16 2.88 14.11
C PHE A 160 -21.10 1.67 14.14
N PRO A 161 -22.07 1.58 13.21
CA PRO A 161 -22.88 0.38 13.04
C PRO A 161 -21.98 -0.85 12.84
N GLN A 162 -22.38 -1.97 13.43
CA GLN A 162 -21.60 -3.20 13.39
C GLN A 162 -21.39 -3.68 11.94
N GLU A 163 -22.40 -3.49 11.09
CA GLU A 163 -22.38 -3.84 9.67
C GLU A 163 -21.30 -3.06 8.89
N TRP A 164 -20.87 -1.89 9.38
CA TRP A 164 -19.83 -1.08 8.74
C TRP A 164 -18.42 -1.54 9.12
N VAL A 165 -18.29 -2.22 10.25
CA VAL A 165 -17.01 -2.70 10.79
C VAL A 165 -16.73 -4.14 10.34
N GLU A 166 -17.78 -4.90 10.04
CA GLU A 166 -17.66 -6.29 9.60
C GLU A 166 -17.07 -6.42 8.20
N THR A 167 -15.89 -7.06 8.11
CA THR A 167 -15.30 -7.39 6.82
C THR A 167 -15.92 -8.69 6.29
N PHE A 168 -16.73 -8.59 5.24
CA PHE A 168 -17.21 -9.77 4.52
C PHE A 168 -16.08 -10.43 3.73
N LYS A 169 -15.83 -11.72 4.00
CA LYS A 169 -14.87 -12.53 3.24
C LYS A 169 -15.62 -13.31 2.16
N PHE A 170 -15.54 -12.86 0.91
CA PHE A 170 -15.98 -13.67 -0.22
C PHE A 170 -14.92 -14.74 -0.53
N GLN A 171 -15.26 -16.01 -0.33
CA GLN A 171 -14.40 -17.11 -0.77
C GLN A 171 -14.54 -17.28 -2.28
N SER A 172 -13.63 -16.69 -3.04
CA SER A 172 -13.53 -16.98 -4.47
C SER A 172 -12.92 -18.38 -4.67
N PRO A 173 -13.56 -19.28 -5.41
CA PRO A 173 -13.01 -20.61 -5.68
C PRO A 173 -11.66 -20.46 -6.38
N ARG A 174 -10.60 -20.97 -5.75
CA ARG A 174 -9.29 -21.10 -6.40
C ARG A 174 -9.46 -22.06 -7.57
N LYS A 175 -9.02 -21.66 -8.77
CA LYS A 175 -8.92 -22.57 -9.90
C LYS A 175 -8.03 -23.74 -9.47
N LEU A 176 -8.59 -24.94 -9.46
CA LEU A 176 -7.81 -26.18 -9.40
C LEU A 176 -7.09 -26.27 -10.75
N ASP A 177 -5.79 -25.95 -10.74
CA ASP A 177 -4.92 -26.22 -11.88
C ASP A 177 -5.01 -27.72 -12.17
N HIS A 178 -5.74 -28.08 -13.23
CA HIS A 178 -5.69 -29.42 -13.79
C HIS A 178 -4.31 -29.57 -14.40
N ASN A 179 -3.45 -30.30 -13.70
CA ASN A 179 -2.17 -30.73 -14.24
C ASN A 179 -2.43 -32.02 -15.05
N PRO A 180 -2.13 -32.05 -16.36
CA PRO A 180 -2.28 -33.25 -17.17
C PRO A 180 -1.29 -34.36 -16.78
#